data_AF-A0A534KQL0-F1
#
_entry.id   AF-A0A534KQL0-F1
#
_cell.length_a   1.000
_cell.length_b   1.000
_cell.length_c   1.000
_cell.angle_alpha   90.00
_cell.angle_beta   90.00
_cell.angle_gamma   90.00
#
_symmetry.space_group_name_H-M   'P 1'
#
loop_
_entity.id
_entity.type
_entity.pdbx_description
1 polymer ?
#
loop_
_entity_poly.entity_id
_entity_poly.type
_entity_poly.pdbx_seq_one_letter_code
_entity_poly.pdbx_strand_id
1 'polypeptide(L)' 'MSLLLRGGLVVTQDEKRRVVTGDVLLEDGRIVAVGDVDRSADDVIDCSGCAVLPGFINLHQHVANTLLRGVADDVP' A
#
# COMPACT_ATOMS: atom_id res chain seq x y z
N MET A 1 9.79 -2.98 15.92
CA MET A 1 8.49 -2.26 15.87
C MET A 1 7.58 -3.02 14.92
N SER A 2 6.35 -3.30 15.32
CA SER A 2 5.38 -4.10 14.58
C SER A 2 4.13 -3.31 14.24
N LEU A 3 3.63 -3.49 13.02
CA LEU A 3 2.42 -2.84 12.50
C LEU A 3 1.51 -3.90 11.89
N LEU A 4 0.23 -3.89 12.26
CA LEU A 4 -0.79 -4.74 11.68
C LEU A 4 -1.81 -3.89 10.89
N LEU A 5 -1.92 -4.15 9.59
CA LEU A 5 -3.05 -3.69 8.78
C LEU A 5 -4.13 -4.77 8.86
N ARG A 6 -5.32 -4.46 9.41
CA ARG A 6 -6.34 -5.47 9.72
C ARG A 6 -7.58 -5.36 8.83
N GLY A 7 -8.07 -6.48 8.32
CA GLY A 7 -9.40 -6.60 7.70
C GLY A 7 -9.56 -5.97 6.31
N GLY A 8 -8.47 -5.77 5.57
CA GLY A 8 -8.49 -5.16 4.24
C GLY A 8 -8.65 -6.16 3.09
N LEU A 9 -8.95 -5.64 1.89
CA LEU A 9 -8.81 -6.39 0.64
C LEU A 9 -7.36 -6.25 0.13
N VAL A 10 -6.52 -7.25 0.39
CA VAL A 10 -5.09 -7.23 0.08
C VAL A 10 -4.84 -7.73 -1.34
N VAL A 11 -4.30 -6.86 -2.19
CA VAL A 11 -3.86 -7.22 -3.55
C VAL A 11 -2.37 -7.56 -3.47
N THR A 12 -2.01 -8.84 -3.53
CA THR A 12 -0.65 -9.26 -3.17
C THR A 12 0.39 -8.96 -4.26
N GLN A 13 -0.04 -8.90 -5.52
CA GLN A 13 0.85 -8.88 -6.69
C GLN A 13 1.89 -10.01 -6.69
N ASP A 14 1.60 -11.14 -6.03
CA ASP A 14 2.43 -12.34 -6.13
C ASP A 14 2.30 -13.02 -7.50
N GLU A 15 3.09 -14.07 -7.74
CA GLU A 15 3.10 -14.82 -9.02
C GLU A 15 1.71 -15.32 -9.45
N LYS A 16 0.83 -15.59 -8.48
CA LYS A 16 -0.53 -16.10 -8.70
C LYS A 16 -1.58 -14.98 -8.78
N ARG A 17 -1.16 -13.71 -8.61
CA ARG A 17 -2.02 -12.52 -8.60
C ARG A 17 -3.20 -12.67 -7.63
N ARG A 18 -2.93 -13.21 -6.45
CA ARG A 18 -3.97 -13.40 -5.44
C ARG A 18 -4.51 -12.07 -4.93
N VAL A 19 -5.81 -12.06 -4.66
CA VAL A 19 -6.48 -11.02 -3.89
C VAL A 19 -7.11 -11.73 -2.69
N VAL A 20 -6.75 -11.31 -1.48
CA VAL A 20 -7.18 -11.96 -0.25
C VAL A 20 -7.82 -10.95 0.68
N THR A 21 -8.88 -11.33 1.37
CA THR A 21 -9.41 -10.54 2.48
C THR A 21 -8.67 -10.95 3.75
N GLY A 22 -8.14 -9.98 4.49
CA GLY A 22 -7.46 -10.25 5.75
C GLY A 22 -6.43 -9.18 6.09
N ASP A 23 -5.37 -9.63 6.74
CA ASP A 23 -4.42 -8.77 7.44
C ASP A 23 -3.05 -8.77 6.74
N VAL A 24 -2.25 -7.73 7.00
CA VAL A 24 -0.84 -7.64 6.63
C VAL A 24 -0.06 -7.26 7.88
N LEU A 25 0.82 -8.15 8.33
CA LEU A 25 1.70 -7.92 9.47
C LEU A 25 3.08 -7.49 8.99
N LEU A 26 3.58 -6.40 9.56
CA LEU A 26 4.92 -5.89 9.35
C LEU A 26 5.74 -5.99 10.64
N GLU A 27 7.00 -6.37 10.50
CA GLU A 27 8.02 -6.28 11.55
C GLU A 27 9.23 -5.54 10.97
N ASP A 28 9.66 -4.47 11.64
CA ASP A 28 10.82 -3.65 11.28
C ASP A 28 10.83 -3.22 9.79
N GLY A 29 9.66 -2.78 9.31
CA GLY A 29 9.45 -2.30 7.95
C GLY A 29 9.36 -3.39 6.88
N ARG A 30 9.31 -4.67 7.26
CA ARG A 30 9.17 -5.80 6.33
C ARG A 30 7.88 -6.56 6.56
N ILE A 31 7.25 -7.01 5.48
CA ILE A 31 6.06 -7.88 5.55
C ILE A 31 6.50 -9.25 6.02
N VAL A 32 5.90 -9.75 7.11
CA VAL A 32 6.18 -11.07 7.68
C VAL A 32 5.00 -12.04 7.56
N ALA A 33 3.77 -11.55 7.40
CA ALA A 33 2.59 -12.37 7.16
C ALA A 33 1.52 -11.60 6.36
N VAL A 34 0.73 -12.35 5.58
CA VAL A 34 -0.44 -11.85 4.83
C VAL A 34 -1.55 -12.90 4.90
N GLY A 35 -2.78 -12.47 5.18
CA GLY A 35 -3.96 -13.34 5.31
C GLY A 35 -4.53 -13.31 6.72
N ASP A 36 -4.88 -14.46 7.27
CA ASP A 36 -5.36 -14.55 8.65
C ASP A 36 -4.17 -14.48 9.63
N VAL A 37 -4.13 -13.46 10.47
CA VAL A 37 -3.03 -13.20 11.40
C VAL A 37 -3.54 -13.17 12.84
N ASP A 38 -3.31 -14.27 13.56
CA ASP A 38 -3.59 -14.38 15.00
C ASP A 38 -2.36 -13.93 15.84
N ARG A 39 -2.00 -12.64 15.72
CA ARG A 39 -0.92 -12.01 16.50
C ARG A 39 -1.29 -10.57 16.86
N SER A 40 -0.81 -10.09 18.01
CA SER A 40 -0.82 -8.66 18.35
C SER A 40 0.38 -7.94 17.71
N ALA A 41 0.21 -6.63 17.48
CA ALA A 41 1.26 -5.73 17.02
C ALA A 41 1.28 -4.47 17.90
N ASP A 42 2.38 -3.72 17.86
CA ASP A 42 2.53 -2.47 18.60
C ASP A 42 1.51 -1.43 18.10
N ASP A 43 1.35 -1.34 16.78
CA ASP A 43 0.34 -0.50 16.11
C ASP A 43 -0.62 -1.34 15.27
N VAL A 44 -1.90 -0.94 15.26
CA VAL A 44 -2.95 -1.59 14.45
C VAL A 44 -3.72 -0.53 13.68
N ILE A 45 -3.89 -0.75 12.38
CA ILE A 45 -4.71 0.07 11.48
C ILE A 45 -5.87 -0.77 10.96
N ASP A 46 -7.10 -0.37 11.26
CA ASP A 46 -8.30 -0.97 10.68
C ASP A 46 -8.45 -0.55 9.21
N CYS A 47 -8.43 -1.54 8.32
CA CYS A 47 -8.54 -1.39 6.88
C CYS A 47 -9.88 -1.93 6.36
N SER A 48 -10.88 -2.12 7.23
CA SER A 48 -12.21 -2.58 6.84
C SER A 48 -12.80 -1.69 5.74
N GLY A 49 -13.26 -2.33 4.66
CA GLY A 49 -13.79 -1.63 3.48
C GLY A 49 -12.75 -0.93 2.60
N CYS A 50 -11.45 -1.06 2.92
CA CYS A 50 -10.34 -0.50 2.13
C CYS A 50 -9.58 -1.61 1.37
N ALA A 51 -8.93 -1.20 0.27
CA ALA A 51 -7.96 -2.05 -0.42
C ALA A 51 -6.54 -1.75 0.09
N VAL A 52 -5.76 -2.81 0.35
CA VAL A 52 -4.34 -2.73 0.67
C VAL A 52 -3.54 -3.15 -0.57
N LEU A 53 -2.78 -2.20 -1.11
CA LEU A 53 -2.04 -2.33 -2.36
C LEU A 53 -0.54 -2.20 -2.08
N PRO A 54 0.34 -2.81 -2.90
CA PRO A 54 1.74 -2.43 -2.92
C PRO A 54 1.86 -0.94 -3.26
N GLY A 55 2.82 -0.26 -2.64
CA GLY A 55 3.08 1.14 -2.94
C GLY A 55 3.39 1.33 -4.42
N PHE A 56 2.80 2.35 -5.04
CA PHE A 56 3.09 2.65 -6.44
C PHE A 56 4.54 3.11 -6.62
N ILE A 57 5.19 2.58 -7.65
CA ILE A 57 6.55 2.95 -8.03
C ILE A 57 6.46 3.94 -9.18
N ASN A 58 6.79 5.21 -8.92
CA ASN A 58 6.89 6.23 -9.96
C ASN A 58 8.29 6.21 -10.56
N LEU A 59 8.40 5.77 -11.82
CA LEU A 59 9.68 5.62 -12.52
C LEU A 59 10.18 6.92 -13.15
N HIS A 60 9.34 7.95 -13.28
CA HIS A 60 9.71 9.18 -13.97
C HIS A 60 8.84 10.35 -13.53
N GLN A 61 9.45 11.36 -12.90
CA GLN A 61 8.78 12.61 -12.55
C GLN A 61 9.78 13.78 -12.54
N HIS A 62 9.35 14.92 -13.05
CA HIS A 62 10.01 16.21 -12.82
C HIS A 62 9.34 16.92 -11.66
N VAL A 63 9.80 16.65 -10.43
CA VAL A 63 9.12 17.13 -9.20
C VAL A 63 8.98 18.66 -9.21
N ALA A 64 10.02 19.40 -9.63
CA ALA A 64 10.01 20.85 -9.69
C ALA A 64 8.93 21.43 -10.63
N ASN A 65 8.59 20.71 -11.71
CA ASN A 65 7.56 21.15 -12.65
C ASN A 65 6.15 21.11 -12.06
N THR A 66 5.95 20.56 -10.86
CA THR A 66 4.67 20.63 -10.14
C THR A 66 4.24 22.09 -9.92
N LEU A 67 5.19 23.01 -9.74
CA LEU A 67 4.91 24.45 -9.62
C LEU A 67 4.42 25.08 -10.92
N LEU A 68 4.62 24.41 -12.06
CA LEU A 68 4.23 24.84 -13.40
C LEU A 68 2.97 24.11 -13.89
N ARG A 69 2.29 23.35 -13.02
CA ARG A 69 1.06 22.63 -13.38
C ARG A 69 0.04 23.62 -13.96
N GLY A 70 -0.48 23.34 -15.15
CA GLY A 70 -1.46 24.19 -15.81
C GLY A 70 -0.89 25.35 -16.63
N VAL A 71 0.42 25.63 -16.56
CA VAL A 71 1.04 26.79 -17.25
C VAL A 71 1.14 26.59 -18.76
N ALA A 72 1.29 25.35 -19.22
CA ALA A 72 1.42 25.00 -20.63
C ALA A 72 0.32 24.04 -21.11
N ASP A 73 -0.80 23.98 -20.39
CA ASP A 73 -1.96 23.22 -20.83
C ASP A 73 -2.56 23.95 -22.05
N ASP A 74 -2.91 23.21 -23.11
CA ASP A 74 -3.50 23.72 -24.36
C ASP A 74 -2.64 24.71 -25.19
N VAL A 75 -1.31 24.70 -25.01
CA VAL A 75 -0.39 25.46 -25.88
C VAL A 75 -0.08 24.63 -27.15
N PRO A 76 -0.17 25.21 -28.37
CA PRO A 76 0.10 24.51 -29.63
C PRO A 76 1.51 23.93 -29.76
#